data_AF-K1J9S0-F1
#
_entry.id   AF-K1J9S0-F1
#
_cell.length_a   1.000
_cell.length_b   1.000
_cell.length_c   1.000
_cell.angle_alpha   90.00
_cell.angle_beta   90.00
_cell.angle_gamma   90.00
#
_symmetry.space_group_name_H-M   'P 1'
#
loop_
_entity.id
_entity.type
_entity.pdbx_description
1 polymer ?
#
loop_
_entity_poly.entity_id
_entity_poly.type
_entity_poly.pdbx_seq_one_letter_code
_entity_poly.pdbx_strand_id
1 'polypeptide(L)'
;MTNKHSLEAMAQKIKQIPDYRHKSAAMLAEALGECSERQMLRWVRTLIDNGLIEPRSLITYDGLMTVRRIQSYLDQNQGTVYIGMLAKEVYGAGNNYSWLRWLIEKAVAEGFELDVSRISSETIPKQLRVKRREVEGKPRFVSMADVDADHRHAWIVLMQSWYHLKPRQEVSHAA
;
A
#
# COMPACT_ATOMS: atom_id res chain seq x y z
N MET A 1 -37.19 12.99 -23.59
CA MET A 1 -35.90 12.96 -24.32
C MET A 1 -34.72 13.49 -23.48
N THR A 2 -34.71 13.36 -22.15
CA THR A 2 -33.83 14.19 -21.29
C THR A 2 -32.67 13.47 -20.58
N ASN A 3 -32.64 12.14 -20.49
CA ASN A 3 -31.58 11.43 -19.75
C ASN A 3 -30.39 10.97 -20.61
N LYS A 4 -30.54 10.75 -21.92
CA LYS A 4 -29.44 10.20 -22.73
C LYS A 4 -28.31 11.22 -22.92
N HIS A 5 -28.65 12.46 -23.27
CA HIS A 5 -27.68 13.55 -23.40
C HIS A 5 -26.99 13.89 -22.07
N SER A 6 -27.65 13.73 -20.92
CA SER A 6 -27.02 13.96 -19.61
C SER A 6 -26.03 12.85 -19.23
N LEU A 7 -26.34 11.59 -19.58
CA LEU A 7 -25.44 10.46 -19.36
C LEU A 7 -24.21 10.51 -20.28
N GLU A 8 -24.38 10.86 -21.55
CA GLU A 8 -23.27 11.04 -22.50
C GLU A 8 -22.33 12.18 -22.04
N ALA A 9 -22.88 13.31 -21.59
CA ALA A 9 -22.09 14.41 -21.04
C ALA A 9 -21.33 13.98 -19.76
N MET A 10 -21.98 13.24 -18.86
CA MET A 10 -21.32 12.72 -17.65
C MET A 10 -20.21 11.72 -18.00
N ALA A 11 -20.44 10.84 -18.97
CA ALA A 11 -19.42 9.91 -19.45
C ALA A 11 -18.20 10.64 -20.01
N GLN A 12 -18.41 11.72 -20.78
CA GLN A 12 -17.33 12.56 -21.29
C GLN A 12 -16.54 13.22 -20.16
N LYS A 13 -17.21 13.80 -19.16
CA LYS A 13 -16.55 14.37 -17.98
C LYS A 13 -15.68 13.33 -17.25
N ILE A 14 -16.21 12.13 -17.02
CA ILE A 14 -15.45 11.05 -16.36
C ILE A 14 -14.24 10.63 -17.20
N LYS A 15 -14.39 10.50 -18.53
CA LYS A 15 -13.28 10.13 -19.43
C LYS A 15 -12.17 11.18 -19.48
N GLN A 16 -12.46 12.45 -19.19
CA GLN A 16 -11.46 13.50 -19.08
C GLN A 16 -10.62 13.40 -17.81
N ILE A 17 -11.06 12.66 -16.80
CA ILE A 17 -10.29 12.44 -15.58
C ILE A 17 -9.13 11.49 -15.90
N PRO A 18 -7.87 11.86 -15.60
CA PRO A 18 -6.74 10.97 -15.80
C PRO A 18 -6.91 9.67 -15.02
N ASP A 19 -6.59 8.56 -15.68
CA ASP A 19 -6.62 7.21 -15.10
C ASP A 19 -7.97 6.83 -14.46
N TYR A 20 -9.08 7.40 -14.94
CA TYR A 20 -10.39 7.26 -14.31
C TYR A 20 -10.80 5.79 -14.07
N ARG A 21 -10.38 4.88 -14.95
CA ARG A 21 -10.67 3.43 -14.86
C ARG A 21 -10.09 2.78 -13.59
N HIS A 22 -9.01 3.35 -13.03
CA HIS A 22 -8.33 2.86 -11.83
C HIS A 22 -8.81 3.56 -10.55
N LYS A 23 -9.49 4.70 -10.67
CA LYS A 23 -9.95 5.52 -9.54
C LYS A 23 -11.19 4.92 -8.87
N SER A 24 -11.31 5.14 -7.55
CA SER A 24 -12.52 4.80 -6.79
C SER A 24 -13.68 5.73 -7.11
N ALA A 25 -14.91 5.33 -6.80
CA ALA A 25 -16.05 6.22 -6.93
C ALA A 25 -15.89 7.48 -6.08
N ALA A 26 -15.26 7.38 -4.90
CA ALA A 26 -14.91 8.53 -4.07
C ALA A 26 -13.95 9.48 -4.80
N MET A 27 -12.86 8.95 -5.38
CA MET A 27 -11.88 9.76 -6.10
C MET A 27 -12.47 10.43 -7.36
N LEU A 28 -13.37 9.75 -8.07
CA LEU A 28 -14.07 10.34 -9.21
C LEU A 28 -15.04 11.44 -8.77
N ALA A 29 -15.77 11.22 -7.68
CA ALA A 29 -16.69 12.20 -7.10
C ALA A 29 -15.94 13.45 -6.64
N GLU A 30 -14.81 13.27 -5.96
CA GLU A 30 -13.93 14.35 -5.53
C GLU A 30 -13.35 15.12 -6.72
N ALA A 31 -12.85 14.42 -7.74
CA ALA A 31 -12.29 15.05 -8.93
C ALA A 31 -13.30 15.86 -9.74
N LEU A 32 -14.58 15.47 -9.73
CA LEU A 32 -15.65 16.22 -10.40
C LEU A 32 -16.27 17.29 -9.50
N GLY A 33 -16.26 17.11 -8.18
CA GLY A 33 -16.88 18.05 -7.23
C GLY A 33 -18.41 18.13 -7.31
N GLU A 34 -19.06 17.21 -8.04
CA GLU A 34 -20.48 17.33 -8.41
C GLU A 34 -21.43 16.47 -7.57
N CYS A 35 -20.94 15.44 -6.86
CA CYS A 35 -21.82 14.52 -6.13
C CYS A 35 -21.15 13.76 -4.99
N SER A 36 -21.95 13.03 -4.20
CA SER A 36 -21.45 12.07 -3.20
C SER A 36 -20.88 10.80 -3.83
N GLU A 37 -20.01 10.08 -3.11
CA GLU A 37 -19.47 8.78 -3.53
C GLU A 37 -20.58 7.78 -3.91
N ARG A 38 -21.63 7.67 -3.10
CA ARG A 38 -22.73 6.70 -3.34
C ARG A 38 -23.46 6.98 -4.64
N GLN A 39 -23.62 8.26 -4.97
CA GLN A 39 -24.23 8.70 -6.22
C GLN A 39 -23.30 8.42 -7.40
N MET A 40 -22.01 8.73 -7.26
CA MET A 40 -20.99 8.41 -8.27
C MET A 40 -20.94 6.92 -8.57
N LEU A 41 -20.99 6.06 -7.54
CA LEU A 41 -21.01 4.61 -7.72
C LEU A 41 -22.20 4.14 -8.56
N ARG A 42 -23.40 4.70 -8.33
CA ARG A 42 -24.60 4.38 -9.12
C ARG A 42 -24.46 4.86 -10.56
N TRP A 43 -23.92 6.06 -10.75
CA TRP A 43 -23.68 6.62 -12.08
C TRP A 43 -22.68 5.80 -12.87
N VAL A 44 -21.51 5.48 -12.29
CA VAL A 44 -20.49 4.64 -12.93
C VAL A 44 -21.07 3.29 -13.36
N ARG A 45 -21.86 2.62 -12.50
CA ARG A 45 -22.53 1.36 -12.88
C ARG A 45 -23.46 1.56 -14.07
N THR A 46 -24.33 2.57 -14.01
CA THR A 46 -25.26 2.89 -15.09
C THR A 46 -24.53 3.18 -16.41
N LEU A 47 -23.43 3.93 -16.37
CA LEU A 47 -22.65 4.27 -17.56
C LEU A 47 -21.93 3.05 -18.17
N ILE A 48 -21.43 2.13 -17.33
CA ILE A 48 -20.84 0.85 -17.79
C ILE A 48 -21.92 -0.03 -18.42
N ASP A 49 -23.09 -0.18 -17.77
CA ASP A 49 -24.19 -1.01 -18.26
C ASP A 49 -24.72 -0.52 -19.62
N ASN A 50 -24.62 0.79 -19.88
CA ASN A 50 -24.97 1.41 -21.17
C ASN A 50 -23.81 1.45 -22.18
N GLY A 51 -22.63 0.92 -21.85
CA GLY A 51 -21.45 0.91 -22.73
C GLY A 51 -20.85 2.29 -22.99
N LEU A 52 -21.16 3.30 -22.17
CA LEU A 52 -20.69 4.67 -22.34
C LEU A 52 -19.26 4.89 -21.82
N ILE A 53 -18.87 4.13 -20.80
CA ILE A 53 -17.51 4.07 -20.27
C ILE A 53 -17.06 2.61 -20.14
N GLU A 54 -15.76 2.40 -20.18
CA GLU A 54 -15.15 1.10 -20.01
C GLU A 54 -15.30 0.58 -18.57
N PRO A 55 -15.34 -0.76 -18.38
CA PRO A 55 -15.30 -1.35 -17.06
C PRO A 55 -14.07 -0.88 -16.27
N ARG A 56 -14.25 -0.81 -14.94
CA ARG A 56 -13.15 -0.50 -14.03
C ARG A 56 -12.04 -1.54 -14.16
N SER A 57 -10.80 -1.05 -14.10
CA SER A 57 -9.61 -1.90 -14.09
C SER A 57 -9.59 -2.76 -12.82
N LEU A 58 -8.96 -3.94 -12.92
CA LEU A 58 -8.68 -4.78 -11.74
C LEU A 58 -7.55 -4.18 -10.90
N ILE A 59 -6.72 -3.33 -11.52
CA ILE A 59 -5.65 -2.58 -10.88
C ILE A 59 -6.24 -1.28 -10.31
N THR A 60 -6.16 -1.13 -8.99
CA THR A 60 -6.54 0.11 -8.31
C THR A 60 -5.57 1.25 -8.65
N TYR A 61 -5.96 2.49 -8.35
CA TYR A 61 -5.08 3.65 -8.58
C TYR A 61 -3.72 3.53 -7.87
N ASP A 62 -3.68 3.02 -6.63
CA ASP A 62 -2.41 2.76 -5.93
C ASP A 62 -1.58 1.67 -6.63
N GLY A 63 -2.26 0.64 -7.16
CA GLY A 63 -1.64 -0.37 -8.01
C GLY A 63 -1.06 0.23 -9.30
N LEU A 64 -1.76 1.15 -9.95
CA LEU A 64 -1.27 1.85 -11.13
C LEU A 64 -0.02 2.67 -10.81
N MET A 65 -0.03 3.42 -9.71
CA MET A 65 1.15 4.17 -9.26
C MET A 65 2.33 3.25 -8.99
N THR A 66 2.06 2.05 -8.48
CA THR A 66 3.07 1.00 -8.30
C THR A 66 3.61 0.49 -9.64
N VAL A 67 2.74 0.19 -10.61
CA VAL A 67 3.14 -0.24 -11.96
C VAL A 67 4.05 0.80 -12.61
N ARG A 68 3.70 2.10 -12.52
CA ARG A 68 4.55 3.20 -13.01
C ARG A 68 5.91 3.26 -12.33
N ARG A 69 5.99 3.00 -11.03
CA ARG A 69 7.27 2.89 -10.30
C ARG A 69 8.10 1.70 -10.78
N ILE A 70 7.47 0.55 -10.99
CA ILE A 70 8.15 -0.65 -11.53
C ILE A 70 8.71 -0.34 -12.91
N GLN A 71 7.92 0.27 -13.80
CA GLN A 71 8.35 0.64 -15.15
C GLN A 71 9.56 1.58 -15.08
N SER A 72 9.46 2.66 -14.30
CA SER A 72 10.58 3.58 -14.09
C SER A 72 11.84 2.89 -13.54
N TYR A 73 11.69 1.93 -12.63
CA TYR A 73 12.80 1.16 -12.10
C TYR A 73 13.43 0.25 -13.16
N LEU A 74 12.62 -0.40 -14.00
CA LEU A 74 13.11 -1.24 -15.11
C LEU A 74 13.83 -0.42 -16.18
N ASP A 75 13.42 0.83 -16.40
CA ASP A 75 14.07 1.74 -17.35
C ASP A 75 15.43 2.23 -16.84
N GLN A 76 15.54 2.46 -15.52
CA GLN A 76 16.77 2.98 -14.88
C GLN A 76 17.82 1.91 -14.63
N ASN A 77 17.41 0.68 -14.40
CA ASN A 77 18.32 -0.44 -14.13
C ASN A 77 18.48 -1.25 -15.40
N GLN A 78 19.69 -1.67 -15.77
CA GLN A 78 19.89 -2.60 -16.88
C GLN A 78 20.09 -4.04 -16.36
N GLY A 79 19.74 -5.02 -17.19
CA GLY A 79 19.91 -6.45 -16.87
C GLY A 79 18.77 -7.05 -16.04
N THR A 80 19.07 -8.16 -15.36
CA THR A 80 18.09 -8.95 -14.60
C THR A 80 17.73 -8.24 -13.30
N VAL A 81 16.43 -8.03 -13.09
CA VAL A 81 15.87 -7.42 -11.89
C VAL A 81 15.17 -8.48 -11.05
N TYR A 82 15.69 -8.74 -9.86
CA TYR A 82 15.08 -9.68 -8.92
C TYR A 82 13.83 -9.09 -8.28
N ILE A 83 12.77 -9.90 -8.15
CA ILE A 83 11.50 -9.47 -7.55
C ILE A 83 11.66 -8.91 -6.14
N GLY A 84 12.66 -9.39 -5.40
CA GLY A 84 12.96 -8.87 -4.07
C GLY A 84 13.50 -7.44 -4.07
N MET A 85 14.20 -7.01 -5.12
CA MET A 85 14.66 -5.62 -5.27
C MET A 85 13.48 -4.71 -5.62
N LEU A 86 12.61 -5.15 -6.55
CA LEU A 86 11.37 -4.43 -6.88
C LEU A 86 10.47 -4.24 -5.66
N ALA A 87 10.27 -5.28 -4.86
CA ALA A 87 9.45 -5.17 -3.66
C ALA A 87 10.03 -4.15 -2.67
N LYS A 88 11.36 -4.11 -2.51
CA LYS A 88 12.02 -3.14 -1.64
C LYS A 88 11.86 -1.71 -2.17
N GLU A 89 12.00 -1.52 -3.47
CA GLU A 89 11.85 -0.21 -4.11
C GLU A 89 10.43 0.34 -3.97
N VAL A 90 9.43 -0.51 -4.23
CA VAL A 90 8.03 -0.09 -4.26
C VAL A 90 7.47 0.11 -2.84
N TYR A 91 7.81 -0.76 -1.89
CA TYR A 91 7.18 -0.82 -0.57
C TYR A 91 8.05 -0.33 0.59
N GLY A 92 9.36 -0.13 0.41
CA GLY A 92 10.29 0.29 1.48
C GLY A 92 10.60 -0.79 2.53
N ALA A 93 9.62 -1.63 2.89
CA ALA A 93 9.78 -2.77 3.79
C ALA A 93 8.75 -3.88 3.50
N GLY A 94 9.19 -5.07 3.10
CA GLY A 94 8.43 -6.31 3.32
C GLY A 94 7.94 -7.10 2.09
N ASN A 95 7.70 -8.39 2.37
CA ASN A 95 7.67 -9.55 1.47
C ASN A 95 6.34 -9.79 0.71
N ASN A 96 5.73 -8.78 0.10
CA ASN A 96 4.48 -9.03 -0.66
C ASN A 96 4.73 -9.45 -2.11
N TYR A 97 5.54 -10.50 -2.30
CA TYR A 97 5.93 -10.98 -3.62
C TYR A 97 4.76 -11.56 -4.42
N SER A 98 3.82 -12.21 -3.75
CA SER A 98 2.61 -12.76 -4.39
C SER A 98 1.76 -11.66 -5.01
N TRP A 99 1.49 -10.59 -4.25
CA TRP A 99 0.78 -9.42 -4.77
C TRP A 99 1.55 -8.74 -5.89
N LEU A 100 2.88 -8.62 -5.77
CA LEU A 100 3.69 -7.97 -6.80
C LEU A 100 3.69 -8.77 -8.12
N ARG A 101 3.78 -10.11 -8.05
CA ARG A 101 3.61 -10.99 -9.22
C ARG A 101 2.25 -10.83 -9.84
N TRP A 102 1.19 -10.91 -9.02
CA TRP A 102 -0.17 -10.71 -9.47
C TRP A 102 -0.35 -9.34 -10.15
N LEU A 103 0.22 -8.27 -9.58
CA LEU A 103 0.13 -6.93 -10.16
C LEU A 103 0.85 -6.85 -11.50
N ILE A 104 2.05 -7.41 -11.64
CA ILE A 104 2.80 -7.44 -12.90
C ILE A 104 2.01 -8.22 -13.96
N GLU A 105 1.50 -9.40 -13.63
CA GLU A 105 0.68 -10.21 -14.53
C GLU A 105 -0.57 -9.45 -15.00
N LYS A 106 -1.27 -8.78 -14.08
CA LYS A 106 -2.45 -7.98 -14.42
C LYS A 106 -2.10 -6.74 -15.23
N ALA A 107 -0.99 -6.07 -14.95
CA ALA A 107 -0.54 -4.92 -15.71
C ALA A 107 -0.25 -5.32 -17.16
N VAL A 108 0.46 -6.42 -17.39
CA VAL A 108 0.72 -6.93 -18.74
C VAL A 108 -0.58 -7.29 -19.45
N ALA A 109 -1.51 -7.95 -18.76
CA ALA A 109 -2.82 -8.29 -19.31
C ALA A 109 -3.69 -7.07 -19.66
N GLU A 110 -3.51 -5.96 -18.94
CA GLU A 110 -4.17 -4.67 -19.22
C GLU A 110 -3.42 -3.81 -20.26
N GLY A 111 -2.29 -4.31 -20.79
CA GLY A 111 -1.53 -3.68 -21.88
C GLY A 111 -0.41 -2.75 -21.44
N PHE A 112 -0.01 -2.78 -20.17
CA PHE A 112 1.15 -2.01 -19.71
C PHE A 112 2.46 -2.62 -20.23
N GLU A 113 3.33 -1.78 -20.79
CA GLU A 113 4.65 -2.16 -21.29
C GLU A 113 5.61 -2.40 -20.12
N LEU A 114 5.63 -3.62 -19.61
CA LEU A 114 6.60 -4.09 -18.61
C LEU A 114 7.50 -5.15 -19.24
N ASP A 115 8.82 -4.96 -19.16
CA ASP A 115 9.78 -5.97 -19.60
C ASP A 115 9.90 -7.10 -18.57
N VAL A 116 8.88 -7.97 -18.54
CA VAL A 116 8.78 -9.11 -17.61
C VAL A 116 9.93 -10.09 -17.81
N SER A 117 10.50 -10.18 -19.01
CA SER A 117 11.61 -11.10 -19.31
C SER A 117 12.84 -10.85 -18.43
N ARG A 118 12.98 -9.61 -17.96
CA ARG A 118 14.05 -9.16 -17.08
C ARG A 118 13.74 -9.39 -15.61
N ILE A 119 12.48 -9.63 -15.24
CA ILE A 119 12.07 -9.79 -13.85
C ILE A 119 12.27 -11.25 -13.42
N SER A 120 13.32 -11.49 -12.65
CA SER A 120 13.54 -12.80 -12.05
C SER A 120 12.57 -13.05 -10.89
N SER A 121 11.93 -14.23 -10.92
CA SER A 121 11.07 -14.72 -9.84
C SER A 121 11.84 -15.08 -8.56
N GLU A 122 13.17 -15.21 -8.64
CA GLU A 122 14.03 -15.51 -7.51
C GLU A 122 14.14 -14.32 -6.56
N THR A 123 14.17 -14.62 -5.25
CA THR A 123 14.50 -13.59 -4.25
C THR A 123 15.94 -13.14 -4.41
N ILE A 124 16.26 -11.90 -3.97
CA ILE A 124 17.59 -11.29 -4.09
C ILE A 124 18.71 -12.32 -3.78
N PRO A 125 19.62 -12.60 -4.74
CA PRO A 125 20.75 -13.49 -4.53
C PRO A 125 21.51 -13.11 -3.26
N LYS A 126 22.00 -14.10 -2.51
CA LYS A 126 22.71 -13.86 -1.24
C LYS A 126 23.86 -12.84 -1.38
N GLN A 127 24.48 -12.78 -2.55
CA GLN A 127 25.57 -11.86 -2.90
C GLN A 127 25.14 -10.40 -3.01
N LEU A 128 23.90 -10.14 -3.45
CA LEU A 128 23.32 -8.80 -3.63
C LEU A 128 22.54 -8.32 -2.40
N ARG A 129 22.30 -9.21 -1.42
CA ARG A 129 21.73 -8.79 -0.14
C ARG A 129 22.76 -7.89 0.53
N VAL A 130 22.43 -6.60 0.67
CA VAL A 130 23.18 -5.67 1.52
C VAL A 130 23.43 -6.39 2.84
N LYS A 131 24.70 -6.67 3.16
CA LYS A 131 25.08 -7.19 4.47
C LYS A 131 24.38 -6.27 5.47
N ARG A 132 23.50 -6.82 6.33
CA ARG A 132 23.00 -6.06 7.48
C ARG A 132 24.24 -5.40 8.07
N ARG A 133 24.22 -4.07 8.22
CA ARG A 133 25.23 -3.36 9.02
C ARG A 133 25.40 -4.22 10.27
N GLU A 134 26.62 -4.68 10.55
CA GLU A 134 26.91 -5.20 11.87
C GLU A 134 26.59 -4.04 12.80
N VAL A 135 25.43 -4.13 13.45
CA VAL A 135 25.12 -3.24 14.56
C VAL A 135 26.10 -3.69 15.62
N GLU A 136 27.16 -2.91 15.83
CA GLU A 136 27.99 -3.04 17.02
C GLU A 136 27.05 -2.99 18.22
N GLY A 137 26.97 -4.11 18.93
CA GLY A 137 25.93 -4.35 19.93
C GLY A 137 24.80 -5.21 19.36
N LYS A 138 24.93 -6.53 19.54
CA LYS A 138 23.76 -7.43 19.54
C LYS A 138 22.69 -6.79 20.44
N PRO A 139 21.38 -6.83 20.10
CA PRO A 139 20.37 -6.51 21.08
C PRO A 139 20.59 -7.41 22.29
N ARG A 140 21.13 -6.85 23.37
CA ARG A 140 21.22 -7.57 24.64
C ARG A 140 19.78 -7.62 25.14
N PHE A 141 19.30 -8.82 25.41
CA PHE A 141 18.14 -8.96 26.27
C PHE A 141 18.56 -8.39 27.62
N VAL A 142 18.14 -7.16 27.90
CA VAL A 142 18.37 -6.49 29.18
C VAL A 142 17.33 -7.07 30.13
N SER A 143 17.78 -7.68 31.23
CA SER A 143 16.84 -8.10 32.25
C SER A 143 16.31 -6.86 32.97
N MET A 144 15.12 -6.91 33.57
CA MET A 144 14.61 -5.75 34.35
C MET A 144 15.56 -5.34 35.47
N ALA A 145 16.42 -6.24 35.97
CA ALA A 145 17.43 -5.91 36.98
C ALA A 145 18.48 -4.90 36.44
N ASP A 146 18.77 -4.95 35.14
CA ASP A 146 19.81 -4.16 34.48
C ASP A 146 19.31 -2.79 33.98
N VAL A 147 17.99 -2.56 33.98
CA VAL A 147 17.38 -1.25 33.65
C VAL A 147 17.50 -0.33 34.86
N ASP A 148 17.89 0.94 34.68
CA ASP A 148 17.94 1.88 35.81
C ASP A 148 16.56 2.14 36.42
N ALA A 149 16.55 2.69 37.64
CA ALA A 149 15.33 2.85 38.43
C ALA A 149 14.28 3.75 37.75
N ASP A 150 14.72 4.79 37.03
CA ASP A 150 13.83 5.76 36.41
C ASP A 150 13.10 5.15 35.21
N HIS A 151 13.84 4.45 34.34
CA HIS A 151 13.24 3.76 33.20
C HIS A 151 12.33 2.60 33.62
N ARG A 152 12.69 1.87 34.70
CA ARG A 152 11.79 0.86 35.29
C ARG A 152 10.48 1.47 35.77
N HIS A 153 10.55 2.60 36.47
CA HIS A 153 9.36 3.27 36.99
C HIS A 153 8.45 3.75 35.85
N ALA A 154 9.02 4.37 34.82
CA ALA A 154 8.28 4.81 33.64
C ALA A 154 7.56 3.64 32.94
N TRP A 155 8.22 2.49 32.82
CA TRP A 155 7.62 1.28 32.25
C TRP A 155 6.48 0.72 33.09
N ILE A 156 6.64 0.67 34.42
CA ILE A 156 5.59 0.24 35.35
C ILE A 156 4.37 1.16 35.27
N VAL A 157 4.59 2.48 35.26
CA VAL A 157 3.51 3.48 35.13
C VAL A 157 2.76 3.31 33.81
N LEU A 158 3.49 3.11 32.70
CA LEU A 158 2.90 2.86 31.38
C LEU A 158 2.02 1.60 31.42
N MET A 159 2.54 0.49 31.96
CA MET A 159 1.78 -0.76 32.08
C MET A 159 0.56 -0.62 32.99
N GLN A 160 0.68 0.06 34.13
CA GLN A 160 -0.46 0.32 35.03
C GLN A 160 -1.54 1.16 34.34
N SER A 161 -1.15 2.14 33.52
CA SER A 161 -2.09 2.98 32.75
C SER A 161 -2.84 2.20 31.67
N TRP A 162 -2.15 1.31 30.95
CA TRP A 162 -2.75 0.49 29.89
C TRP A 162 -3.65 -0.62 30.41
N TYR A 163 -3.34 -1.19 31.58
CA TYR A 163 -4.12 -2.30 32.15
C TYR A 163 -5.07 -1.89 33.28
N HIS A 164 -5.23 -0.58 33.55
CA HIS A 164 -6.01 -0.05 34.68
C HIS A 164 -5.70 -0.74 36.02
N LEU A 165 -4.45 -1.15 36.22
CA LEU A 165 -4.04 -1.87 37.42
C LEU A 165 -3.92 -0.88 38.58
N LYS A 166 -4.77 -1.04 39.60
CA LYS A 166 -4.60 -0.30 40.85
C LYS A 166 -3.36 -0.84 41.58
N PRO A 167 -2.43 0.03 42.04
CA PRO A 167 -1.34 -0.42 42.88
C PRO A 167 -1.90 -1.07 44.14
N ARG A 168 -1.44 -2.29 44.47
CA ARG A 168 -1.74 -2.88 45.78
C ARG A 168 -1.11 -1.97 46.83
N GLN A 169 -1.94 -1.44 47.74
CA GLN A 169 -1.43 -0.83 48.97
C GLN A 169 -0.58 -1.88 49.68
N GLU A 170 0.70 -1.57 49.87
CA GLU A 170 1.55 -2.35 50.75
C GLU A 170 0.94 -2.29 52.15
N VAL A 171 0.53 -3.45 52.67
CA VAL A 171 0.15 -3.55 54.07
C VAL A 171 1.44 -3.32 54.86
N SER A 172 1.54 -2.16 55.48
CA SER A 172 2.59 -1.86 56.44
C SER A 172 2.49 -2.89 57.56
N HIS A 173 3.42 -3.84 57.61
CA HIS A 173 3.73 -4.48 58.87
C HIS A 173 4.44 -3.43 59.73
N ALA A 174 3.64 -2.73 60.53
CA ALA A 174 4.12 -2.05 61.71
C ALA A 174 4.76 -3.09 62.65
N ALA A 175 5.80 -2.61 63.33
CA ALA A 175 6.70 -3.27 64.25
C ALA A 175 6.04 -4.17 65.31
#